data_AF-A0A897PVG4-F1
#
_entry.id   AF-A0A897PVG4-F1
#
_cell.length_a   1.000
_cell.length_b   1.000
_cell.length_c   1.000
_cell.angle_alpha   90.00
_cell.angle_beta   90.00
_cell.angle_gamma   90.00
#
_symmetry.space_group_name_H-M   'P 1'
#
loop_
_entity.id
_entity.type
_entity.pdbx_description
1 polymer ?
#
loop_
_entity_poly.entity_id
_entity_poly.type
_entity_poly.pdbx_seq_one_letter_code
_entity_poly.pdbx_strand_id
1 'polypeptide(L)'
;MDDFMKSRNLEPTKTHLIYLDILNIFACIAVLFLHHNGIVHWYNVNELAWKQALFFEVAFYWAVPIFFMLTGATLFEYRNRYSTKQFFIKRIQRAVFPFLSCSLILLGYSFYSGMIEAFSIRDSISAIFNTKDIPFIEIYWFFIHLFSLYMVIPVLSLLKDNYRILCYIVGAMFLTHSLFPVIFDFFKLHYNWSIIFPMAGYSIYLVLGYLLSKVKLEKKYQIIIYILGILSVLLRYFYTYVSSLEANQLDRTLFSYMQFHTVFLAVAIFIFVKEFFSGVKLFNAKVLAVFSSCSLGIYLIHKLVMDYELKFLGISEDNLYWRFFGAFMTYGACLVIVLFVKRIPYLRAIFP
;
A
#
# COMPACT_ATOMS: atom_id res chain seq x y z
N MET A 1 18.68 18.55 -34.29
CA MET A 1 18.16 18.05 -33.00
C MET A 1 17.76 19.21 -32.12
N ASP A 2 16.95 20.13 -32.66
CA ASP A 2 16.50 21.38 -32.01
C ASP A 2 15.06 21.79 -32.38
N ASP A 3 14.34 20.96 -33.15
CA ASP A 3 12.99 21.29 -33.65
C ASP A 3 11.85 20.54 -32.95
N PHE A 4 12.15 19.81 -31.87
CA PHE A 4 11.15 19.07 -31.09
C PHE A 4 10.61 19.86 -29.86
N MET A 5 11.01 21.13 -29.72
CA MET A 5 10.77 21.96 -28.53
C MET A 5 9.73 23.09 -28.72
N LYS A 6 9.01 23.15 -29.84
CA LYS A 6 7.94 24.16 -30.05
C LYS A 6 6.63 23.52 -30.51
N SER A 7 5.89 22.92 -29.58
CA SER A 7 4.43 23.01 -29.54
C SER A 7 3.88 22.22 -28.36
N ARG A 8 3.48 22.95 -27.31
CA ARG A 8 2.26 22.70 -26.53
C ARG A 8 2.13 23.76 -25.44
N ASN A 9 1.63 24.92 -25.85
CA ASN A 9 0.76 25.71 -24.97
C ASN A 9 -0.57 24.96 -24.90
N LEU A 10 -0.70 24.08 -23.91
CA LEU A 10 -2.00 23.61 -23.44
C LEU A 10 -2.06 24.01 -21.97
N GLU A 11 -2.98 24.91 -21.65
CA GLU A 11 -3.37 25.17 -20.28
C GLU A 11 -3.66 23.83 -19.57
N PRO A 12 -3.23 23.65 -18.31
CA PRO A 12 -3.50 22.41 -17.60
C PRO A 12 -4.96 22.44 -17.11
N THR A 13 -5.91 22.10 -17.98
CA THR A 13 -7.14 21.48 -17.49
C THR A 13 -6.71 20.28 -16.66
N LYS A 14 -7.05 20.26 -15.37
CA LYS A 14 -6.79 19.14 -14.46
C LYS A 14 -7.36 17.87 -15.07
N THR A 15 -6.59 17.17 -15.88
CA THR A 15 -6.95 15.84 -16.37
C THR A 15 -6.85 14.93 -15.17
N HIS A 16 -7.97 14.78 -14.48
CA HIS A 16 -8.11 13.82 -13.41
C HIS A 16 -7.77 12.45 -13.99
N LEU A 17 -6.62 11.89 -13.63
CA LEU A 17 -6.17 10.61 -14.17
C LEU A 17 -6.98 9.50 -13.51
N ILE A 18 -8.08 9.12 -14.16
CA ILE A 18 -9.04 8.11 -13.70
C ILE A 18 -8.36 6.82 -13.22
N TYR A 19 -7.29 6.39 -13.87
CA TYR A 19 -6.57 5.18 -13.48
C TYR A 19 -5.95 5.26 -12.07
N LEU A 20 -5.59 6.46 -11.58
CA LEU A 20 -5.06 6.64 -10.23
C LEU A 20 -6.14 6.40 -9.17
N ASP A 21 -7.38 6.82 -9.43
CA ASP A 21 -8.51 6.50 -8.54
C ASP A 21 -8.80 5.01 -8.51
N ILE A 22 -8.78 4.37 -9.67
CA ILE A 22 -9.04 2.93 -9.78
C ILE A 22 -7.95 2.15 -9.06
N LEU A 23 -6.67 2.51 -9.25
CA LEU A 23 -5.56 1.93 -8.49
C LEU A 23 -5.75 2.10 -6.98
N ASN A 24 -6.19 3.29 -6.54
CA ASN A 24 -6.41 3.58 -5.12
C ASN A 24 -7.58 2.76 -4.52
N ILE A 25 -8.66 2.57 -5.28
CA ILE A 25 -9.80 1.74 -4.89
C ILE A 25 -9.39 0.26 -4.86
N PHE A 26 -8.73 -0.23 -5.91
CA PHE A 26 -8.30 -1.62 -5.99
C PHE A 26 -7.26 -1.97 -4.91
N ALA A 27 -6.30 -1.07 -4.64
CA ALA A 27 -5.35 -1.26 -3.53
C ALA A 27 -6.07 -1.30 -2.17
N CYS A 28 -7.10 -0.47 -1.96
CA CYS A 28 -7.90 -0.50 -0.75
C CYS A 28 -8.63 -1.84 -0.58
N ILE A 29 -9.31 -2.33 -1.63
CA ILE A 29 -9.97 -3.64 -1.61
C ILE A 29 -8.95 -4.77 -1.39
N ALA A 30 -7.78 -4.69 -2.03
CA ALA A 30 -6.70 -5.67 -1.87
C ALA A 30 -6.19 -5.74 -0.43
N VAL A 31 -6.05 -4.61 0.29
CA VAL A 31 -5.73 -4.60 1.73
C VAL A 31 -6.80 -5.34 2.55
N LEU A 32 -8.08 -5.13 2.24
CA LEU A 32 -9.16 -5.83 2.94
C LEU A 32 -9.07 -7.35 2.70
N PHE A 33 -8.76 -7.79 1.48
CA PHE A 33 -8.53 -9.22 1.21
C PHE A 33 -7.36 -9.81 1.99
N LEU A 34 -6.26 -9.05 2.13
CA LEU A 34 -5.12 -9.46 2.97
C LEU A 34 -5.57 -9.65 4.43
N HIS A 35 -6.31 -8.68 5.00
CA HIS A 35 -6.73 -8.76 6.40
C HIS A 35 -7.82 -9.80 6.66
N HIS A 36 -8.79 -9.97 5.76
CA HIS A 36 -9.77 -11.06 5.86
C HIS A 36 -9.09 -12.43 5.77
N ASN A 37 -7.91 -12.54 5.14
CA ASN A 37 -7.11 -13.77 5.09
C ASN A 37 -5.90 -13.73 6.04
N GLY A 38 -5.97 -12.91 7.10
CA GLY A 38 -4.90 -12.74 8.08
C GLY A 38 -4.53 -14.03 8.84
N ILE A 39 -5.39 -15.05 8.82
CA ILE A 39 -5.12 -16.38 9.38
C ILE A 39 -3.85 -17.01 8.80
N VAL A 40 -3.42 -16.60 7.60
CA VAL A 40 -2.15 -17.05 6.98
C VAL A 40 -0.96 -16.90 7.93
N HIS A 41 -1.00 -15.94 8.86
CA HIS A 41 0.12 -15.64 9.77
C HIS A 41 0.20 -16.52 11.01
N TRP A 42 -0.85 -17.27 11.35
CA TRP A 42 -0.94 -18.00 12.62
C TRP A 42 -1.68 -19.36 12.55
N TYR A 43 -2.41 -19.64 11.46
CA TYR A 43 -3.17 -20.89 11.31
C TYR A 43 -2.26 -22.08 10.96
N ASN A 44 -2.77 -23.30 11.18
CA ASN A 44 -2.03 -24.53 10.89
C ASN A 44 -1.78 -24.66 9.37
N VAL A 45 -0.50 -24.74 9.00
CA VAL A 45 -0.05 -24.80 7.60
C VAL A 45 -0.56 -26.03 6.83
N ASN A 46 -0.92 -27.10 7.55
CA ASN A 46 -1.44 -28.33 6.96
C ASN A 46 -2.90 -28.21 6.52
N GLU A 47 -3.64 -27.23 7.06
CA GLU A 47 -5.07 -27.06 6.83
C GLU A 47 -5.39 -26.39 5.49
N LEU A 48 -6.49 -26.79 4.86
CA LEU A 48 -6.95 -26.19 3.59
C LEU A 48 -7.21 -24.69 3.75
N ALA A 49 -7.73 -24.27 4.91
CA ALA A 49 -7.99 -22.88 5.21
C ALA A 49 -6.73 -22.02 5.10
N TRP A 50 -5.58 -22.49 5.62
CA TRP A 50 -4.30 -21.78 5.50
C TRP A 50 -3.82 -21.68 4.06
N LYS A 51 -3.95 -22.77 3.28
CA LYS A 51 -3.54 -22.80 1.85
C LYS A 51 -4.32 -21.78 1.02
N GLN A 52 -5.62 -21.70 1.26
CA GLN A 52 -6.48 -20.67 0.67
C GLN A 52 -6.05 -19.27 1.14
N ALA A 53 -5.67 -19.10 2.41
CA ALA A 53 -5.30 -17.81 2.96
C ALA A 53 -3.99 -17.31 2.31
N LEU A 54 -3.04 -18.22 2.15
CA LEU A 54 -1.79 -17.96 1.44
C LEU A 54 -2.03 -17.51 0.00
N PHE A 55 -3.03 -18.05 -0.70
CA PHE A 55 -3.35 -17.59 -2.05
C PHE A 55 -3.74 -16.10 -2.07
N PHE A 56 -4.63 -15.67 -1.18
CA PHE A 56 -5.02 -14.26 -1.07
C PHE A 56 -3.85 -13.37 -0.63
N GLU A 57 -3.10 -13.82 0.38
CA GLU A 57 -1.88 -13.15 0.86
C GLU A 57 -0.88 -12.89 -0.27
N VAL A 58 -0.70 -13.85 -1.18
CA VAL A 58 0.21 -13.73 -2.32
C VAL A 58 -0.38 -12.89 -3.46
N ALA A 59 -1.64 -13.13 -3.82
CA ALA A 59 -2.29 -12.46 -4.94
C ALA A 59 -2.51 -10.96 -4.70
N PHE A 60 -2.70 -10.54 -3.44
CA PHE A 60 -3.00 -9.15 -3.08
C PHE A 60 -1.82 -8.39 -2.44
N TYR A 61 -0.63 -9.02 -2.37
CA TYR A 61 0.55 -8.42 -1.71
C TYR A 61 1.07 -7.11 -2.35
N TRP A 62 0.59 -6.78 -3.54
CA TRP A 62 0.90 -5.51 -4.21
C TRP A 62 0.16 -4.30 -3.61
N ALA A 63 -0.84 -4.51 -2.75
CA ALA A 63 -1.72 -3.45 -2.25
C ALA A 63 -0.95 -2.29 -1.61
N VAL A 64 -0.06 -2.60 -0.65
CA VAL A 64 0.76 -1.61 0.05
C VAL A 64 1.75 -0.90 -0.90
N PRO A 65 2.54 -1.62 -1.73
CA PRO A 65 3.36 -1.00 -2.78
C PRO A 65 2.62 0.01 -3.66
N ILE A 66 1.39 -0.30 -4.09
CA ILE A 66 0.62 0.60 -4.95
C ILE A 66 0.32 1.92 -4.25
N PHE A 67 0.01 1.95 -2.96
CA PHE A 67 -0.19 3.23 -2.25
C PHE A 67 1.07 4.11 -2.24
N PHE A 68 2.25 3.51 -2.11
CA PHE A 68 3.52 4.23 -2.21
C PHE A 68 3.81 4.69 -3.65
N MET A 69 3.48 3.88 -4.65
CA MET A 69 3.58 4.28 -6.06
C MET A 69 2.62 5.43 -6.41
N LEU A 70 1.38 5.40 -5.92
CA LEU A 70 0.42 6.50 -6.06
C LEU A 70 0.93 7.79 -5.41
N THR A 71 1.56 7.66 -4.23
CA THR A 71 2.21 8.78 -3.56
C THR A 71 3.31 9.39 -4.44
N GLY A 72 4.15 8.55 -5.04
CA GLY A 72 5.17 8.98 -6.00
C GLY A 72 4.58 9.69 -7.21
N ALA A 73 3.65 9.03 -7.91
CA ALA A 73 3.00 9.54 -9.12
C ALA A 73 2.32 10.91 -8.92
N THR A 74 1.76 11.16 -7.74
CA THR A 74 0.99 12.39 -7.47
C THR A 74 1.81 13.50 -6.83
N LEU A 75 2.85 13.17 -6.05
CA LEU A 75 3.56 14.16 -5.23
C LEU A 75 4.95 14.52 -5.74
N PHE A 76 5.59 13.74 -6.62
CA PHE A 76 6.96 14.03 -7.07
C PHE A 76 7.13 15.44 -7.66
N GLU A 77 6.11 15.93 -8.36
CA GLU A 77 6.09 17.25 -9.02
C GLU A 77 5.37 18.33 -8.22
N TYR A 78 5.22 18.16 -6.90
CA TYR A 78 4.46 19.11 -6.09
C TYR A 78 4.96 20.57 -6.21
N ARG A 79 6.27 20.75 -6.49
CA ARG A 79 6.92 22.06 -6.65
C ARG A 79 6.35 22.88 -7.79
N ASN A 80 5.73 22.24 -8.78
CA ASN A 80 5.05 22.93 -9.88
C ASN A 80 3.74 23.60 -9.43
N ARG A 81 3.24 23.26 -8.22
CA ARG A 81 1.91 23.66 -7.74
C ARG A 81 1.95 24.45 -6.43
N TYR A 82 2.93 24.20 -5.57
CA TYR A 82 3.04 24.85 -4.26
C TYR A 82 4.43 24.69 -3.63
N SER A 83 4.72 25.51 -2.61
CA SER A 83 5.99 25.51 -1.87
C SER A 83 6.17 24.27 -0.98
N THR A 84 7.42 23.97 -0.58
CA THR A 84 7.74 22.89 0.37
C THR A 84 7.02 23.04 1.72
N LYS A 85 6.86 24.28 2.20
CA LYS A 85 6.10 24.57 3.44
C LYS A 85 4.64 24.12 3.28
N GLN A 86 4.00 24.50 2.17
CA GLN A 86 2.62 24.08 1.88
C GLN A 86 2.51 22.57 1.64
N PHE A 87 3.55 21.92 1.08
CA PHE A 87 3.60 20.47 0.96
C PHE A 87 3.44 19.79 2.32
N PHE A 88 4.27 20.14 3.31
CA PHE A 88 4.22 19.52 4.64
C PHE A 88 2.91 19.82 5.38
N ILE A 89 2.40 21.05 5.31
CA ILE A 89 1.08 21.38 5.90
C ILE A 89 -0.01 20.45 5.35
N LYS A 90 -0.04 20.24 4.02
CA LYS A 90 -1.00 19.32 3.40
C LYS A 90 -0.79 17.87 3.81
N ARG A 91 0.45 17.43 4.06
CA ARG A 91 0.75 16.06 4.53
C ARG A 91 0.30 15.85 5.97
N ILE A 92 0.51 16.84 6.83
CA ILE A 92 0.03 16.83 8.22
C ILE A 92 -1.49 16.72 8.23
N GLN A 93 -2.18 17.59 7.49
CA GLN A 93 -3.64 17.60 7.45
C GLN A 93 -4.23 16.32 6.85
N ARG A 94 -3.60 15.75 5.82
CA ARG A 94 -4.16 14.60 5.08
C ARG A 94 -3.77 13.24 5.63
N ALA A 95 -2.73 13.13 6.45
CA ALA A 95 -2.23 11.84 6.90
C ALA A 95 -1.90 11.81 8.40
N VAL A 96 -1.13 12.79 8.90
CA VAL A 96 -0.73 12.80 10.33
C VAL A 96 -1.93 13.05 11.24
N PHE A 97 -2.79 14.01 10.91
CA PHE A 97 -3.97 14.33 11.69
C PHE A 97 -4.98 13.16 11.73
N PRO A 98 -5.36 12.53 10.59
CA PRO A 98 -6.15 11.30 10.59
C PRO A 98 -5.54 10.17 11.42
N PHE A 99 -4.24 9.91 11.24
CA PHE A 99 -3.50 8.88 11.99
C PHE A 99 -3.62 9.12 13.50
N LEU A 100 -3.24 10.31 13.99
CA LEU A 100 -3.29 10.62 15.42
C LEU A 100 -4.71 10.60 15.97
N SER A 101 -5.68 11.16 15.24
CA SER A 101 -7.07 11.22 15.68
C SER A 101 -7.65 9.82 15.82
N CYS A 102 -7.46 8.95 14.82
CA CYS A 102 -7.96 7.59 14.88
C CYS A 102 -7.19 6.73 15.89
N SER A 103 -5.88 6.94 16.08
CA SER A 103 -5.12 6.27 17.13
C SER A 103 -5.65 6.60 18.53
N LEU A 104 -5.97 7.86 18.79
CA LEU A 104 -6.58 8.28 20.07
C LEU A 104 -7.99 7.71 20.26
N ILE A 105 -8.79 7.65 19.18
CA ILE A 105 -10.11 7.02 19.21
C ILE A 105 -9.98 5.52 19.53
N LEU A 106 -9.06 4.80 18.87
CA LEU A 106 -8.84 3.37 19.13
C LEU A 106 -8.32 3.12 20.55
N LEU A 107 -7.43 3.98 21.06
CA LEU A 107 -6.94 3.91 22.44
C LEU A 107 -8.10 4.07 23.43
N GLY A 108 -8.92 5.11 23.26
CA GLY A 108 -10.08 5.36 24.12
C GLY A 108 -11.14 4.25 24.04
N TYR A 109 -11.42 3.76 22.83
CA TYR A 109 -12.32 2.61 22.61
C TYR A 109 -11.81 1.35 23.30
N SER A 110 -10.53 1.03 23.13
CA SER A 110 -9.90 -0.17 23.70
C SER A 110 -9.91 -0.13 25.23
N PHE A 111 -9.66 1.05 25.82
CA PHE A 111 -9.73 1.25 27.26
C PHE A 111 -11.18 1.11 27.78
N TYR A 112 -12.14 1.80 27.16
CA TYR A 112 -13.55 1.74 27.58
C TYR A 112 -14.16 0.33 27.45
N SER A 113 -13.75 -0.41 26.42
CA SER A 113 -14.22 -1.78 26.17
C SER A 113 -13.50 -2.83 27.03
N GLY A 114 -12.56 -2.42 27.89
CA GLY A 114 -11.79 -3.33 28.74
C GLY A 114 -10.80 -4.24 27.98
N MET A 115 -10.44 -3.88 26.74
CA MET A 115 -9.46 -4.65 25.94
C MET A 115 -8.01 -4.40 26.39
N ILE A 116 -7.76 -3.25 27.01
CA ILE A 116 -6.46 -2.86 27.55
C ILE A 116 -6.66 -2.21 28.92
N GLU A 117 -5.64 -2.30 29.76
CA GLU A 117 -5.55 -1.54 31.01
C GLU A 117 -5.19 -0.07 30.74
N ALA A 118 -5.29 0.76 31.79
CA ALA A 118 -4.96 2.19 31.68
C ALA A 118 -3.48 2.38 31.29
N PHE A 119 -3.23 3.13 30.21
CA PHE A 119 -1.88 3.49 29.80
C PHE A 119 -1.40 4.76 30.49
N SER A 120 -0.10 4.82 30.81
CA SER A 120 0.54 6.10 31.07
C SER A 120 0.62 6.93 29.78
N ILE A 121 0.86 8.25 29.92
CA ILE A 121 1.05 9.12 28.74
C ILE A 121 2.26 8.64 27.91
N ARG A 122 3.33 8.19 28.57
CA ARG A 122 4.53 7.67 27.92
C ARG A 122 4.22 6.41 27.12
N ASP A 123 3.49 5.48 27.70
CA ASP A 123 3.13 4.22 27.04
C ASP A 123 2.17 4.47 25.89
N SER A 124 1.24 5.42 26.04
CA SER A 124 0.35 5.87 24.96
C SER A 124 1.14 6.43 23.78
N ILE A 125 2.14 7.29 24.02
CA ILE A 125 3.00 7.83 22.96
C ILE A 125 3.79 6.68 22.29
N SER A 126 4.34 5.77 23.09
CA SER A 126 5.09 4.61 22.57
C SER A 126 4.22 3.70 21.71
N ALA A 127 3.02 3.35 22.18
CA ALA A 127 2.06 2.50 21.49
C ALA A 127 1.61 3.11 20.15
N ILE A 128 1.30 4.41 20.13
CA ILE A 128 0.92 5.12 18.91
C ILE A 128 2.10 5.18 17.93
N PHE A 129 3.29 5.57 18.38
CA PHE A 129 4.45 5.71 17.49
C PHE A 129 4.93 4.38 16.92
N ASN A 130 4.95 3.33 17.75
CA ASN A 130 5.36 1.99 17.32
C ASN A 130 4.21 1.20 16.66
N THR A 131 3.00 1.75 16.66
CA THR A 131 1.79 1.13 16.11
C THR A 131 1.56 -0.27 16.69
N LYS A 132 1.65 -0.38 18.02
CA LYS A 132 1.54 -1.63 18.77
C LYS A 132 0.74 -1.41 20.07
N ASP A 133 0.40 -2.51 20.73
CA ASP A 133 -0.20 -2.57 22.07
C ASP A 133 -1.62 -1.99 22.20
N ILE A 134 -2.11 -1.23 21.21
CA ILE A 134 -3.51 -0.82 21.08
C ILE A 134 -4.19 -1.77 20.07
N PRO A 135 -5.28 -2.46 20.42
CA PRO A 135 -6.04 -3.28 19.49
C PRO A 135 -6.35 -2.56 18.17
N PHE A 136 -6.18 -3.27 17.06
CA PHE A 136 -6.41 -2.79 15.69
C PHE A 136 -5.42 -1.72 15.18
N ILE A 137 -4.53 -1.18 16.02
CA ILE A 137 -3.59 -0.14 15.60
C ILE A 137 -2.45 -0.69 14.74
N GLU A 138 -2.24 -2.01 14.74
CA GLU A 138 -1.09 -2.64 14.09
C GLU A 138 -1.00 -2.27 12.61
N ILE A 139 -2.15 -2.18 11.93
CA ILE A 139 -2.23 -1.77 10.52
C ILE A 139 -1.70 -0.34 10.28
N TYR A 140 -1.57 0.50 11.29
CA TYR A 140 -1.08 1.87 11.09
C TYR A 140 0.43 1.95 10.86
N TRP A 141 1.15 0.82 10.94
CA TRP A 141 2.58 0.73 10.56
C TRP A 141 2.86 1.36 9.18
N PHE A 142 1.90 1.29 8.26
CA PHE A 142 1.93 1.92 6.94
C PHE A 142 2.16 3.43 7.01
N PHE A 143 1.54 4.13 7.96
CA PHE A 143 1.66 5.59 8.10
C PHE A 143 3.07 6.01 8.48
N ILE A 144 3.75 5.25 9.34
CA ILE A 144 5.13 5.54 9.74
C ILE A 144 6.06 5.54 8.52
N HIS A 145 5.89 4.54 7.64
CA HIS A 145 6.62 4.47 6.37
C HIS A 145 6.21 5.61 5.42
N LEU A 146 4.92 5.92 5.33
CA LEU A 146 4.42 7.03 4.53
C LEU A 146 4.99 8.39 4.97
N PHE A 147 5.10 8.63 6.28
CA PHE A 147 5.70 9.84 6.84
C PHE A 147 7.19 9.93 6.50
N SER A 148 7.91 8.81 6.63
CA SER A 148 9.31 8.72 6.19
C SER A 148 9.46 9.07 4.71
N LEU A 149 8.59 8.54 3.84
CA LEU A 149 8.58 8.88 2.42
C LEU A 149 8.26 10.36 2.16
N TYR A 150 7.36 10.96 2.95
CA TYR A 150 7.09 12.39 2.84
C TYR A 150 8.32 13.25 3.14
N MET A 151 9.23 12.80 4.00
CA MET A 151 10.49 13.51 4.27
C MET A 151 11.47 13.44 3.11
N VAL A 152 11.50 12.34 2.34
CA VAL A 152 12.43 12.20 1.19
C VAL A 152 11.93 12.86 -0.10
N ILE A 153 10.61 13.04 -0.26
CA ILE A 153 9.99 13.65 -1.46
C ILE A 153 10.58 15.04 -1.80
N PRO A 154 10.80 15.98 -0.86
CA PRO A 154 11.43 17.26 -1.16
C PRO A 154 12.81 17.16 -1.82
N VAL A 155 13.60 16.15 -1.47
CA VAL A 155 14.92 15.89 -2.08
C VAL A 155 14.73 15.31 -3.48
N LEU A 156 13.97 14.22 -3.59
CA LEU A 156 13.72 13.54 -4.85
C LEU A 156 13.03 14.41 -5.91
N SER A 157 12.14 15.30 -5.49
CA SER A 157 11.43 16.21 -6.39
C SER A 157 12.34 17.16 -7.16
N LEU A 158 13.57 17.40 -6.69
CA LEU A 158 14.60 18.16 -7.43
C LEU A 158 15.20 17.35 -8.59
N LEU A 159 15.06 16.03 -8.55
CA LEU A 159 15.53 15.10 -9.58
C LEU A 159 14.43 14.75 -10.60
N LYS A 160 13.26 15.40 -10.55
CA LYS A 160 12.09 15.07 -11.39
C LYS A 160 12.40 15.03 -12.89
N ASP A 161 13.33 15.86 -13.36
CA ASP A 161 13.73 15.96 -14.77
C ASP A 161 14.98 15.10 -15.08
N ASN A 162 15.62 14.53 -14.07
CA ASN A 162 16.82 13.71 -14.17
C ASN A 162 16.48 12.20 -14.20
N TYR A 163 15.79 11.77 -15.25
CA TYR A 163 15.32 10.38 -15.40
C TYR A 163 16.43 9.33 -15.23
N ARG A 164 17.63 9.57 -15.76
CA ARG A 164 18.77 8.64 -15.61
C ARG A 164 19.17 8.41 -14.15
N ILE A 165 19.17 9.47 -13.34
CA ILE A 165 19.49 9.38 -11.90
C ILE A 165 18.38 8.63 -11.17
N LEU A 166 17.12 8.90 -11.49
CA LEU A 166 16.00 8.18 -10.90
C LEU A 166 16.03 6.69 -11.23
N CYS A 167 16.34 6.32 -12.49
CA CYS A 167 16.53 4.93 -12.88
C CYS A 167 17.73 4.28 -12.17
N TYR A 168 18.83 5.01 -11.99
CA TYR A 168 19.97 4.54 -11.19
C TYR A 168 19.58 4.26 -9.74
N ILE A 169 18.84 5.16 -9.09
CA ILE A 169 18.35 4.98 -7.71
C ILE A 169 17.49 3.71 -7.63
N VAL A 170 16.53 3.54 -8.54
CA VAL A 170 15.69 2.34 -8.59
C VAL A 170 16.53 1.08 -8.80
N GLY A 171 17.48 1.11 -9.74
CA GLY A 171 18.36 -0.03 -10.03
C GLY A 171 19.23 -0.41 -8.83
N ALA A 172 19.86 0.57 -8.18
CA ALA A 172 20.69 0.35 -7.00
C ALA A 172 19.88 -0.20 -5.83
N MET A 173 18.69 0.36 -5.58
CA MET A 173 17.77 -0.15 -4.56
C MET A 173 17.29 -1.57 -4.90
N PHE A 174 16.89 -1.81 -6.15
CA PHE A 174 16.40 -3.12 -6.58
C PHE A 174 17.48 -4.20 -6.43
N LEU A 175 18.72 -3.92 -6.86
CA LEU A 175 19.81 -4.89 -6.73
C LEU A 175 20.14 -5.16 -5.26
N THR A 176 20.32 -4.12 -4.44
CA THR A 176 20.81 -4.26 -3.06
C THR A 176 19.74 -4.60 -2.02
N HIS A 177 18.49 -4.18 -2.20
CA HIS A 177 17.40 -4.50 -1.25
C HIS A 177 16.47 -5.60 -1.75
N SER A 178 16.24 -5.68 -3.07
CA SER A 178 15.19 -6.53 -3.62
C SER A 178 15.72 -7.87 -4.12
N LEU A 179 16.84 -7.86 -4.84
CA LEU A 179 17.33 -9.02 -5.59
C LEU A 179 18.42 -9.78 -4.83
N PHE A 180 19.53 -9.12 -4.49
CA PHE A 180 20.69 -9.81 -3.90
C PHE A 180 20.40 -10.50 -2.56
N PRO A 181 19.63 -9.92 -1.62
CA PRO A 181 19.31 -10.64 -0.38
C PRO A 181 18.65 -12.00 -0.65
N VAL A 182 17.72 -12.07 -1.60
CA VAL A 182 17.02 -13.32 -1.94
C VAL A 182 17.92 -14.30 -2.68
N ILE A 183 18.77 -13.81 -3.60
CA ILE A 183 19.75 -14.67 -4.29
C ILE A 183 20.74 -15.28 -3.30
N PHE A 184 21.30 -14.46 -2.39
CA PHE A 184 22.24 -14.93 -1.39
C PHE A 184 21.60 -15.97 -0.47
N ASP A 185 20.39 -15.69 0.01
CA ASP A 185 19.65 -16.63 0.85
C ASP A 185 19.36 -17.96 0.13
N PHE A 186 18.96 -17.91 -1.15
CA PHE A 186 18.76 -19.09 -1.99
C PHE A 186 20.02 -19.96 -2.12
N PHE A 187 21.19 -19.34 -2.25
CA PHE A 187 22.49 -20.03 -2.27
C PHE A 187 23.07 -20.31 -0.88
N LYS A 188 22.34 -20.03 0.20
CA LYS A 188 22.80 -20.16 1.59
C LYS A 188 24.08 -19.37 1.88
N LEU A 189 24.22 -18.20 1.26
CA LEU A 189 25.33 -17.27 1.43
C LEU A 189 24.94 -16.13 2.38
N HIS A 190 25.90 -15.63 3.16
CA HIS A 190 25.68 -14.48 4.02
C HIS A 190 25.65 -13.18 3.20
N TYR A 191 24.51 -12.49 3.20
CA TYR A 191 24.38 -11.18 2.58
C TYR A 191 24.88 -10.08 3.53
N ASN A 192 25.90 -9.31 3.12
CA ASN A 192 26.37 -8.17 3.90
C ASN A 192 25.45 -6.97 3.72
N TRP A 193 24.52 -6.78 4.66
CA TRP A 193 23.56 -5.67 4.67
C TRP A 193 24.19 -4.27 4.67
N SER A 194 25.51 -4.13 4.92
CA SER A 194 26.20 -2.84 4.80
C SER A 194 26.29 -2.31 3.36
N ILE A 195 26.07 -3.17 2.35
CA ILE A 195 26.07 -2.78 0.93
C ILE A 195 24.74 -2.16 0.46
N ILE A 196 23.72 -2.16 1.33
CA ILE A 196 22.41 -1.55 1.06
C ILE A 196 22.58 -0.13 0.51
N PHE A 197 21.87 0.20 -0.56
CA PHE A 197 21.81 1.58 -1.03
C PHE A 197 21.25 2.48 0.09
N PRO A 198 21.98 3.53 0.56
CA PRO A 198 21.63 4.28 1.77
C PRO A 198 20.28 5.02 1.72
N MET A 199 19.66 5.09 0.56
CA MET A 199 18.26 5.46 0.41
C MET A 199 17.38 4.21 0.58
N ALA A 200 17.20 3.77 1.83
CA ALA A 200 16.50 2.53 2.16
C ALA A 200 14.96 2.69 2.27
N GLY A 201 14.28 1.58 2.54
CA GLY A 201 12.83 1.52 2.74
C GLY A 201 12.02 1.61 1.45
N TYR A 202 10.73 1.93 1.56
CA TYR A 202 9.76 1.90 0.46
C TYR A 202 9.97 2.98 -0.64
N SER A 203 11.11 3.67 -0.64
CA SER A 203 11.44 4.75 -1.59
C SER A 203 11.52 4.26 -3.04
N ILE A 204 11.83 2.98 -3.26
CA ILE A 204 11.80 2.36 -4.59
C ILE A 204 10.42 2.50 -5.24
N TYR A 205 9.35 2.27 -4.47
CA TYR A 205 7.97 2.36 -4.96
C TYR A 205 7.58 3.81 -5.25
N LEU A 206 8.05 4.76 -4.45
CA LEU A 206 7.84 6.18 -4.71
C LEU A 206 8.45 6.60 -6.06
N VAL A 207 9.70 6.22 -6.32
CA VAL A 207 10.39 6.57 -7.58
C VAL A 207 9.78 5.81 -8.77
N LEU A 208 9.49 4.51 -8.61
CA LEU A 208 8.82 3.70 -9.64
C LEU A 208 7.46 4.27 -10.02
N GLY A 209 6.63 4.65 -9.04
CA GLY A 209 5.33 5.25 -9.29
C GLY A 209 5.43 6.55 -10.09
N TYR A 210 6.42 7.39 -9.79
CA TYR A 210 6.69 8.60 -10.59
C TYR A 210 7.12 8.26 -12.03
N LEU A 211 8.16 7.43 -12.20
CA LEU A 211 8.69 7.06 -13.52
C LEU A 211 7.62 6.41 -14.41
N LEU A 212 6.89 5.44 -13.86
CA LEU A 212 5.85 4.71 -14.59
C LEU A 212 4.63 5.58 -14.89
N SER A 213 4.36 6.63 -14.12
CA SER A 213 3.31 7.59 -14.46
C SER A 213 3.64 8.45 -15.68
N LYS A 214 4.94 8.66 -15.96
CA LYS A 214 5.44 9.54 -17.04
C LYS A 214 5.73 8.82 -18.34
N VAL A 215 6.16 7.57 -18.27
CA VAL A 215 6.59 6.80 -19.45
C VAL A 215 5.42 6.02 -20.04
N LYS A 216 5.25 6.04 -21.36
CA LYS A 216 4.43 5.06 -22.08
C LYS A 216 5.34 3.91 -22.51
N LEU A 217 5.01 2.69 -22.09
CA LEU A 217 5.81 1.51 -22.40
C LEU A 217 5.32 0.87 -23.69
N GLU A 218 6.25 0.42 -24.54
CA GLU A 218 5.91 -0.42 -25.68
C GLU A 218 5.30 -1.75 -25.23
N LYS A 219 4.39 -2.32 -26.04
CA LYS A 219 3.70 -3.58 -25.73
C LYS A 219 4.64 -4.73 -25.34
N LYS A 220 5.81 -4.83 -25.99
CA LYS A 220 6.81 -5.88 -25.70
C LYS A 220 7.29 -5.83 -24.24
N TYR A 221 7.55 -4.64 -23.71
CA TYR A 221 8.00 -4.46 -22.33
C TYR A 221 6.85 -4.65 -21.33
N GLN A 222 5.62 -4.26 -21.70
CA GLN A 222 4.44 -4.56 -20.88
C GLN A 222 4.26 -6.07 -20.69
N ILE A 223 4.35 -6.84 -21.78
CA ILE A 223 4.24 -8.31 -21.74
C ILE A 223 5.31 -8.93 -20.84
N ILE A 224 6.57 -8.51 -20.97
CA ILE A 224 7.67 -8.98 -20.09
C ILE A 224 7.34 -8.71 -18.62
N ILE A 225 6.89 -7.50 -18.30
CA ILE A 225 6.52 -7.12 -16.94
C ILE A 225 5.36 -7.98 -16.41
N TYR A 226 4.34 -8.24 -17.22
CA TYR A 226 3.21 -9.09 -16.81
C TYR A 226 3.65 -10.54 -16.55
N ILE A 227 4.52 -11.09 -17.40
CA ILE A 227 5.11 -12.41 -17.18
C ILE A 227 5.90 -12.43 -15.86
N LEU A 228 6.75 -11.43 -15.61
CA LEU A 228 7.51 -11.34 -14.36
C LEU A 228 6.59 -11.20 -13.13
N GLY A 229 5.49 -10.45 -13.24
CA GLY A 229 4.47 -10.34 -12.20
C GLY A 229 3.80 -11.67 -11.89
N ILE A 230 3.40 -12.43 -12.91
CA ILE A 230 2.80 -13.76 -12.75
C ILE A 230 3.81 -14.74 -12.13
N LEU A 231 5.04 -14.78 -12.66
CA LEU A 231 6.11 -15.62 -12.10
C LEU A 231 6.41 -15.27 -10.64
N SER A 232 6.30 -14.00 -10.25
CA SER A 232 6.49 -13.55 -8.86
C SER A 232 5.41 -14.09 -7.91
N VAL A 233 4.14 -14.13 -8.35
CA VAL A 233 3.03 -14.75 -7.60
C VAL A 233 3.29 -16.25 -7.46
N LEU A 234 3.61 -16.93 -8.55
CA LEU A 234 3.85 -18.38 -8.54
C LEU A 234 5.04 -18.72 -7.66
N LEU A 235 6.16 -18.00 -7.79
CA LEU A 235 7.35 -18.17 -6.97
C LEU A 235 7.02 -18.04 -5.49
N ARG A 236 6.40 -16.92 -5.08
CA ARG A 236 6.08 -16.69 -3.66
C ARG A 236 5.12 -17.75 -3.12
N TYR A 237 4.06 -18.09 -3.88
CA TYR A 237 3.09 -19.09 -3.43
C TYR A 237 3.72 -20.47 -3.28
N PHE A 238 4.37 -21.00 -4.32
CA PHE A 238 4.90 -22.37 -4.29
C PHE A 238 6.07 -22.50 -3.32
N TYR A 239 6.98 -21.53 -3.28
CA TYR A 239 8.10 -21.55 -2.33
C TYR A 239 7.57 -21.56 -0.90
N THR A 240 6.76 -20.56 -0.51
CA THR A 240 6.22 -20.47 0.85
C THR A 240 5.37 -21.69 1.20
N TYR A 241 4.57 -22.19 0.26
CA TYR A 241 3.75 -23.38 0.48
C TYR A 241 4.62 -24.61 0.81
N VAL A 242 5.60 -24.93 -0.04
CA VAL A 242 6.45 -26.12 0.15
C VAL A 242 7.29 -25.98 1.40
N SER A 243 7.99 -24.86 1.56
CA SER A 243 8.90 -24.67 2.69
C SER A 243 8.18 -24.59 4.03
N SER A 244 6.96 -24.05 4.07
CA SER A 244 6.16 -24.04 5.30
C SER A 244 5.67 -25.43 5.70
N LEU A 245 5.33 -26.28 4.73
CA LEU A 245 4.94 -27.66 5.00
C LEU A 245 6.13 -28.50 5.49
N GLU A 246 7.30 -28.34 4.87
CA GLU A 246 8.54 -29.02 5.29
C GLU A 246 8.97 -28.60 6.70
N ALA A 247 8.84 -27.31 7.04
CA ALA A 247 9.16 -26.79 8.35
C ALA A 247 8.04 -26.99 9.40
N ASN A 248 6.85 -27.43 8.97
CA ASN A 248 5.62 -27.50 9.78
C ASN A 248 5.27 -26.17 10.50
N GLN A 249 5.67 -25.04 9.92
CA GLN A 249 5.41 -23.69 10.41
C GLN A 249 5.51 -22.70 9.24
N LEU A 250 4.90 -21.52 9.36
CA LEU A 250 4.96 -20.51 8.31
C LEU A 250 6.41 -20.06 8.03
N ASP A 251 6.86 -20.29 6.81
CA ASP A 251 8.10 -19.71 6.28
C ASP A 251 7.87 -18.26 5.81
N ARG A 252 8.63 -17.33 6.39
CA ARG A 252 8.54 -15.89 6.12
C ARG A 252 9.62 -15.34 5.19
N THR A 253 10.43 -16.20 4.57
CA THR A 253 11.55 -15.82 3.70
C THR A 253 11.13 -14.86 2.59
N LEU A 254 9.95 -15.06 1.98
CA LEU A 254 9.42 -14.24 0.89
C LEU A 254 8.30 -13.26 1.31
N PHE A 255 8.28 -12.81 2.58
CA PHE A 255 7.29 -11.88 3.13
C PHE A 255 7.74 -10.41 3.17
N SER A 256 8.87 -10.04 2.57
CA SER A 256 9.24 -8.62 2.52
C SER A 256 8.62 -7.94 1.32
N TYR A 257 7.97 -6.80 1.57
CA TYR A 257 7.51 -5.92 0.49
C TYR A 257 8.66 -5.34 -0.33
N MET A 258 9.91 -5.39 0.14
CA MET A 258 11.05 -4.86 -0.58
C MET A 258 11.69 -5.86 -1.54
N GLN A 259 11.29 -7.13 -1.52
CA GLN A 259 11.88 -8.19 -2.35
C GLN A 259 11.43 -8.10 -3.82
N PHE A 260 12.25 -8.64 -4.72
CA PHE A 260 12.09 -8.47 -6.15
C PHE A 260 10.74 -8.96 -6.68
N HIS A 261 10.21 -10.07 -6.15
CA HIS A 261 8.92 -10.62 -6.57
C HIS A 261 7.77 -9.65 -6.25
N THR A 262 7.81 -9.01 -5.08
CA THR A 262 6.81 -8.00 -4.72
C THR A 262 6.94 -6.76 -5.60
N VAL A 263 8.17 -6.33 -5.91
CA VAL A 263 8.41 -5.19 -6.80
C VAL A 263 7.84 -5.45 -8.20
N PHE A 264 8.12 -6.60 -8.79
CA PHE A 264 7.61 -6.96 -10.12
C PHE A 264 6.08 -7.04 -10.14
N LEU A 265 5.47 -7.65 -9.12
CA LEU A 265 4.01 -7.73 -9.01
C LEU A 265 3.36 -6.34 -8.93
N ALA A 266 3.90 -5.45 -8.10
CA ALA A 266 3.39 -4.09 -7.97
C ALA A 266 3.53 -3.29 -9.28
N VAL A 267 4.67 -3.40 -9.96
CA VAL A 267 4.91 -2.76 -11.26
C VAL A 267 3.95 -3.29 -12.33
N ALA A 268 3.71 -4.61 -12.37
CA ALA A 268 2.78 -5.23 -13.29
C ALA A 268 1.35 -4.73 -13.09
N ILE A 269 0.85 -4.69 -11.85
CA ILE A 269 -0.49 -4.18 -11.53
C ILE A 269 -0.60 -2.69 -11.87
N PHE A 270 0.40 -1.88 -11.52
CA PHE A 270 0.39 -0.45 -11.81
C PHE A 270 0.26 -0.18 -13.33
N ILE A 271 1.07 -0.86 -14.14
CA ILE A 271 1.06 -0.71 -15.59
C ILE A 271 -0.24 -1.26 -16.18
N PHE A 272 -0.71 -2.43 -15.72
CA PHE A 272 -1.96 -3.02 -16.19
C PHE A 272 -3.13 -2.06 -16.02
N VAL A 273 -3.34 -1.52 -14.81
CA VAL A 273 -4.45 -0.60 -14.55
C VAL A 273 -4.25 0.72 -15.30
N LYS A 274 -3.03 1.25 -15.34
CA LYS A 274 -2.75 2.48 -16.10
C LYS A 274 -3.11 2.31 -17.59
N GLU A 275 -2.58 1.28 -18.25
CA GLU A 275 -2.76 1.09 -19.68
C GLU A 275 -4.22 0.73 -20.00
N PHE A 276 -4.84 -0.16 -19.21
CA PHE A 276 -6.23 -0.57 -19.41
C PHE A 276 -7.22 0.59 -19.25
N PHE A 277 -7.02 1.48 -18.28
CA PHE A 277 -7.98 2.55 -17.97
C PHE A 277 -7.60 3.94 -18.51
N SER A 278 -6.39 4.14 -19.05
CA SER A 278 -5.97 5.44 -19.60
C SER A 278 -6.78 5.92 -20.81
N GLY A 279 -7.41 5.00 -21.55
CA GLY A 279 -8.24 5.30 -22.73
C GLY A 279 -9.75 5.16 -22.50
N VAL A 280 -10.19 4.75 -21.31
CA VAL A 280 -11.60 4.44 -21.05
C VAL A 280 -12.32 5.68 -20.54
N LYS A 281 -13.33 6.15 -21.30
CA LYS A 281 -14.30 7.14 -20.81
C LYS A 281 -15.29 6.43 -19.90
N LEU A 282 -14.99 6.36 -18.61
CA LEU A 282 -15.93 5.84 -17.62
C LEU A 282 -17.08 6.83 -17.43
N PHE A 283 -18.32 6.33 -17.56
CA PHE A 283 -19.56 7.11 -17.50
C PHE A 283 -19.69 7.94 -16.21
N ASN A 284 -19.06 7.51 -15.11
CA ASN A 284 -19.18 8.11 -13.78
C ASN A 284 -17.84 8.42 -13.09
N ALA A 285 -16.92 9.13 -13.75
CA ALA A 285 -15.64 9.54 -13.15
C ALA A 285 -15.76 10.28 -11.80
N LYS A 286 -16.86 11.02 -11.58
CA LYS A 286 -17.15 11.69 -10.30
C LYS A 286 -17.39 10.70 -9.16
N VAL A 287 -18.09 9.60 -9.42
CA VAL A 287 -18.38 8.57 -8.42
C VAL A 287 -17.09 7.85 -8.02
N LEU A 288 -16.24 7.54 -8.99
CA LEU A 288 -14.92 6.95 -8.73
C LEU A 288 -14.05 7.86 -7.87
N ALA A 289 -14.03 9.16 -8.14
CA ALA A 289 -13.30 10.12 -7.32
C ALA A 289 -13.83 10.16 -5.87
N VAL A 290 -15.14 10.04 -5.67
CA VAL A 290 -15.74 9.94 -4.33
C VAL A 290 -15.28 8.68 -3.62
N PHE A 291 -15.34 7.52 -4.29
CA PHE A 291 -14.95 6.23 -3.70
C PHE A 291 -13.45 6.21 -3.37
N SER A 292 -12.62 6.66 -4.30
CA SER A 292 -11.17 6.85 -4.13
C SER A 292 -10.86 7.76 -2.94
N SER A 293 -11.61 8.86 -2.78
CA SER A 293 -11.40 9.77 -1.63
C SER A 293 -11.70 9.10 -0.29
N CYS A 294 -12.47 8.00 -0.26
CA CYS A 294 -12.82 7.30 0.97
C CYS A 294 -11.78 6.23 1.38
N SER A 295 -10.86 5.84 0.49
CA SER A 295 -9.89 4.75 0.76
C SER A 295 -9.10 4.93 2.04
N LEU A 296 -8.68 6.17 2.38
CA LEU A 296 -7.97 6.44 3.63
C LEU A 296 -8.85 6.19 4.87
N GLY A 297 -10.11 6.65 4.83
CA GLY A 297 -11.05 6.42 5.93
C GLY A 297 -11.36 4.93 6.10
N ILE A 298 -11.56 4.21 4.99
CA ILE A 298 -11.76 2.75 4.99
C ILE A 298 -10.54 2.06 5.61
N TYR A 299 -9.33 2.44 5.20
CA TYR A 299 -8.09 1.91 5.77
C TYR A 299 -8.02 2.11 7.29
N LEU A 300 -8.41 3.28 7.80
CA LEU A 300 -8.31 3.57 9.23
C LEU A 300 -9.27 2.71 10.09
N ILE A 301 -10.45 2.35 9.57
CA ILE A 301 -11.50 1.73 10.39
C ILE A 301 -11.78 0.25 10.08
N HIS A 302 -11.25 -0.30 8.98
CA HIS A 302 -11.66 -1.63 8.52
C HIS A 302 -11.43 -2.76 9.53
N LYS A 303 -10.32 -2.76 10.29
CA LYS A 303 -10.07 -3.80 11.30
C LYS A 303 -11.09 -3.77 12.44
N LEU A 304 -11.55 -2.58 12.83
CA LEU A 304 -12.63 -2.43 13.81
C LEU A 304 -13.96 -2.92 13.24
N VAL A 305 -14.27 -2.59 11.98
CA VAL A 305 -15.49 -3.08 11.31
C VAL A 305 -15.47 -4.61 11.20
N MET A 306 -14.35 -5.20 10.80
CA MET A 306 -14.17 -6.65 10.74
C MET A 306 -14.43 -7.34 12.09
N ASP A 307 -13.95 -6.78 13.20
CA ASP A 307 -14.22 -7.30 14.55
C ASP A 307 -15.72 -7.32 14.88
N TYR A 308 -16.43 -6.24 14.54
CA TYR A 308 -17.88 -6.19 14.69
C TYR A 308 -18.62 -7.17 13.77
N GLU A 309 -18.15 -7.37 12.53
CA GLU A 309 -18.74 -8.34 11.61
C GLU A 309 -18.67 -9.77 12.16
N LEU A 310 -17.50 -10.18 12.66
CA LEU A 310 -17.30 -11.51 13.25
C LEU A 310 -18.21 -11.73 14.46
N LYS A 311 -18.29 -10.73 15.36
CA LYS A 311 -19.16 -10.76 16.54
C LYS A 311 -20.64 -10.81 16.18
N PHE A 312 -21.08 -10.00 15.21
CA PHE A 312 -22.47 -9.92 14.78
C PHE A 312 -22.93 -11.20 14.07
N LEU A 313 -22.07 -11.77 13.22
CA LEU A 313 -22.38 -12.99 12.48
C LEU A 313 -22.17 -14.27 13.33
N GLY A 314 -21.49 -14.17 14.47
CA GLY A 314 -21.18 -15.32 15.31
C GLY A 314 -20.23 -16.32 14.63
N ILE A 315 -19.29 -15.82 13.82
CA ILE A 315 -18.33 -16.63 13.06
C ILE A 315 -16.90 -16.28 13.44
N SER A 316 -15.98 -17.21 13.17
CA SER A 316 -14.53 -17.06 13.37
C SER A 316 -13.80 -16.63 12.09
N GLU A 317 -12.56 -16.16 12.24
CA GLU A 317 -11.72 -15.67 11.13
C GLU A 317 -11.42 -16.72 10.05
N ASP A 318 -11.53 -18.01 10.35
CA ASP A 318 -11.31 -19.11 9.42
C ASP A 318 -12.53 -19.45 8.54
N ASN A 319 -13.68 -18.82 8.79
CA ASN A 319 -14.89 -19.00 8.00
C ASN A 319 -14.67 -18.67 6.51
N LEU A 320 -14.92 -19.66 5.64
CA LEU A 320 -14.68 -19.55 4.20
C LEU A 320 -15.39 -18.36 3.54
N TYR A 321 -16.68 -18.16 3.84
CA TYR A 321 -17.48 -17.13 3.20
C TYR A 321 -17.03 -15.73 3.62
N TRP A 322 -16.73 -15.54 4.91
CA TRP A 322 -16.23 -14.27 5.40
C TRP A 322 -14.86 -13.91 4.83
N ARG A 323 -14.00 -14.91 4.61
CA ARG A 323 -12.69 -14.69 4.00
C ARG A 323 -12.74 -14.33 2.51
N PHE A 324 -13.68 -14.91 1.77
CA PHE A 324 -13.82 -14.71 0.32
C PHE A 324 -14.68 -13.50 -0.04
N PHE A 325 -15.74 -13.24 0.74
CA PHE A 325 -16.72 -12.20 0.42
C PHE A 325 -16.79 -11.08 1.45
N GLY A 326 -16.32 -11.32 2.68
CA GLY A 326 -16.34 -10.32 3.75
C GLY A 326 -15.55 -9.06 3.40
N ALA A 327 -14.51 -9.16 2.58
CA ALA A 327 -13.77 -7.97 2.12
C ALA A 327 -14.68 -6.95 1.40
N PHE A 328 -15.68 -7.40 0.63
CA PHE A 328 -16.65 -6.50 -0.02
C PHE A 328 -17.68 -5.96 0.97
N MET A 329 -18.08 -6.77 1.94
CA MET A 329 -18.98 -6.36 3.02
C MET A 329 -18.33 -5.27 3.89
N THR A 330 -17.10 -5.51 4.37
CA THR A 330 -16.28 -4.54 5.10
C THR A 330 -16.08 -3.27 4.26
N TYR A 331 -15.76 -3.39 2.97
CA TYR A 331 -15.61 -2.23 2.09
C TYR A 331 -16.88 -1.39 2.04
N GLY A 332 -18.04 -2.04 1.84
CA GLY A 332 -19.35 -1.37 1.79
C GLY A 332 -19.71 -0.69 3.12
N ALA A 333 -19.56 -1.40 4.24
CA ALA A 333 -19.83 -0.88 5.58
C ALA A 333 -18.93 0.33 5.91
N CYS A 334 -17.61 0.19 5.70
CA CYS A 334 -16.66 1.28 5.88
C CYS A 334 -16.96 2.46 4.97
N LEU A 335 -17.31 2.23 3.71
CA LEU A 335 -17.66 3.28 2.75
C LEU A 335 -18.85 4.10 3.24
N VAL A 336 -19.91 3.44 3.72
CA VAL A 336 -21.10 4.11 4.29
C VAL A 336 -20.72 4.95 5.51
N ILE A 337 -19.94 4.38 6.45
CA ILE A 337 -19.48 5.08 7.65
C ILE A 337 -18.66 6.32 7.27
N VAL A 338 -17.67 6.16 6.38
CA VAL A 338 -16.80 7.27 5.96
C VAL A 338 -17.58 8.36 5.25
N LEU A 339 -18.51 8.01 4.35
CA LEU A 339 -19.37 8.98 3.67
C LEU A 339 -20.27 9.75 4.65
N PHE A 340 -20.78 9.08 5.69
CA PHE A 340 -21.57 9.73 6.73
C PHE A 340 -20.72 10.69 7.56
N VAL A 341 -19.56 10.25 8.06
CA VAL A 341 -18.65 11.08 8.86
C VAL A 341 -18.14 12.30 8.06
N LYS A 342 -17.88 12.14 6.77
CA LYS A 342 -17.50 13.26 5.87
C LYS A 342 -18.55 14.37 5.77
N ARG A 343 -19.82 14.11 6.07
CA ARG A 343 -20.89 15.13 6.10
C ARG A 343 -20.87 15.97 7.37
N ILE A 344 -20.16 15.54 8.41
CA ILE A 344 -20.10 16.24 9.71
C ILE A 344 -18.96 17.27 9.67
N PRO A 345 -19.23 18.59 9.80
CA PRO A 345 -18.24 19.65 9.54
C PRO A 345 -16.93 19.55 10.33
N TYR A 346 -16.99 19.07 11.56
CA TYR A 346 -15.83 18.93 12.46
C TYR A 346 -15.11 17.59 12.29
N LEU A 347 -15.83 16.50 11.99
CA LEU A 347 -15.26 15.16 11.87
C LEU A 347 -14.72 14.84 10.47
N ARG A 348 -15.12 15.59 9.43
CA ARG A 348 -14.60 15.41 8.07
C ARG A 348 -13.07 15.55 7.97
N ALA A 349 -12.43 16.24 8.91
CA ALA A 349 -10.98 16.36 8.93
C ALA A 349 -10.28 15.03 9.27
N ILE A 350 -10.96 14.11 9.96
CA ILE A 350 -10.47 12.76 10.27
C ILE A 350 -10.40 11.92 8.98
N PHE A 351 -11.34 12.12 8.06
CA PHE A 351 -11.38 11.46 6.76
C PHE A 351 -11.29 12.50 5.62
N PRO A 352 -10.09 13.01 5.31
CA PRO A 352 -9.87 14.15 4.42
C PRO A 352 -10.14 13.90 2.93
#